data_AF-A0AAW2F850-F1
#
_entry.id   AF-A0AAW2F850-F1
#
_cell.length_a   1.000
_cell.length_b   1.000
_cell.length_c   1.000
_cell.angle_alpha   90.00
_cell.angle_beta   90.00
_cell.angle_gamma   90.00
#
_symmetry.space_group_name_H-M   'P 1'
#
loop_
_entity.id
_entity.type
_entity.pdbx_description
1 polymer ?
#
loop_
_entity_poly.entity_id
_entity_poly.type
_entity_poly.pdbx_seq_one_letter_code
_entity_poly.pdbx_strand_id
1 'polypeptide(L)'
;MDLNNAKVKDIKYHPELKNTWLKWKNKGLPEKNIKEILEMYNRKSKLYKEAPKLNLEIVSLLSDIAKKKDQYFVDTQNCVGTAIAASSEAVSIIINPSEEGIDDNRSVTRKSFITPQLNKNVKSVVETIISDKWLYGDNLKEKVKDVKEIEKVCVNIKEKISVKQT
;
A
#
# COMPACT_ATOMS: atom_id res chain seq x y z
N MET A 1 0.66 -8.05 29.27
CA MET A 1 -0.30 -7.11 28.66
C MET A 1 -1.65 -7.39 29.29
N ASP A 2 -2.16 -6.45 30.07
CA ASP A 2 -3.45 -6.61 30.76
C ASP A 2 -4.58 -6.26 29.78
N LEU A 3 -5.27 -7.28 29.27
CA LEU A 3 -6.25 -7.17 28.16
C LEU A 3 -7.60 -6.60 28.61
N ASN A 4 -7.85 -6.52 29.93
CA ASN A 4 -9.14 -6.18 30.51
C ASN A 4 -9.50 -4.68 30.44
N ASN A 5 -8.60 -3.84 29.92
CA ASN A 5 -8.83 -2.40 29.78
C ASN A 5 -8.61 -1.87 28.35
N ALA A 6 -8.59 -2.77 27.36
CA ALA A 6 -8.41 -2.38 25.97
C ALA A 6 -9.68 -1.70 25.43
N LYS A 7 -9.65 -0.37 25.34
CA LYS A 7 -10.65 0.38 24.57
C LYS A 7 -10.61 -0.10 23.11
N VAL A 8 -11.76 -0.44 22.55
CA VAL A 8 -11.91 -0.82 21.14
C VAL A 8 -11.32 0.29 20.28
N LYS A 9 -10.28 -0.03 19.52
CA LYS A 9 -9.67 0.91 18.56
C LYS A 9 -10.49 0.90 17.28
N ASP A 10 -10.94 2.07 16.88
CA ASP A 10 -11.59 2.23 15.58
C ASP A 10 -10.51 2.26 14.48
N ILE A 11 -10.52 1.25 13.61
CA ILE A 11 -9.49 1.09 12.57
C ILE A 11 -10.01 1.72 11.27
N LYS A 12 -9.31 2.74 10.79
CA LYS A 12 -9.58 3.35 9.48
C LYS A 12 -8.88 2.56 8.38
N TYR A 13 -9.66 1.98 7.48
CA TYR A 13 -9.15 1.28 6.29
C TYR A 13 -9.16 2.18 5.06
N HIS A 14 -8.19 1.99 4.16
CA HIS A 14 -8.20 2.64 2.85
C HIS A 14 -9.47 2.25 2.06
N PRO A 15 -10.15 3.19 1.36
CA PRO A 15 -11.39 2.91 0.66
C PRO A 15 -11.28 1.77 -0.37
N GLU A 16 -10.18 1.69 -1.11
CA GLU A 16 -9.97 0.63 -2.10
C GLU A 16 -9.85 -0.76 -1.47
N LEU A 17 -9.17 -0.85 -0.32
CA LEU A 17 -9.05 -2.10 0.44
C LEU A 17 -10.44 -2.52 0.92
N LYS A 18 -11.21 -1.59 1.49
CA LYS A 18 -12.58 -1.84 1.95
C LYS A 18 -13.49 -2.31 0.81
N ASN A 19 -13.44 -1.63 -0.34
CA ASN A 19 -14.28 -1.95 -1.49
C ASN A 19 -13.94 -3.31 -2.09
N THR A 20 -12.65 -3.60 -2.24
CA THR A 20 -12.15 -4.89 -2.75
C THR A 20 -12.53 -6.02 -1.81
N TRP A 21 -12.34 -5.84 -0.50
CA TRP A 21 -12.73 -6.80 0.51
C TRP A 21 -14.22 -7.10 0.49
N LEU A 22 -15.06 -6.06 0.44
CA LEU A 22 -16.52 -6.22 0.37
C LEU A 22 -16.95 -6.96 -0.90
N LYS A 23 -16.32 -6.68 -2.04
CA LYS A 23 -16.57 -7.40 -3.30
C LYS A 23 -16.31 -8.90 -3.13
N TRP A 24 -15.15 -9.27 -2.60
CA TRP A 24 -14.76 -10.67 -2.41
C TRP A 24 -15.58 -11.38 -1.34
N LYS A 25 -15.91 -10.71 -0.24
CA LYS A 25 -16.80 -11.25 0.79
C LYS A 25 -18.16 -11.65 0.20
N ASN A 26 -18.72 -10.81 -0.68
CA ASN A 26 -20.07 -11.00 -1.20
C ASN A 26 -20.12 -11.88 -2.46
N LYS A 27 -19.09 -11.83 -3.31
CA LYS A 27 -19.07 -12.51 -4.62
C LYS A 27 -18.11 -13.71 -4.68
N GLY A 28 -17.36 -13.95 -3.61
CA GLY A 28 -16.23 -14.87 -3.63
C GLY A 28 -15.03 -14.32 -4.39
N LEU A 29 -13.89 -15.01 -4.29
CA LEU A 29 -12.77 -14.83 -5.21
C LEU A 29 -13.05 -15.58 -6.51
N PRO A 30 -12.68 -15.03 -7.68
CA PRO A 30 -12.72 -15.78 -8.92
C PRO A 30 -11.82 -17.02 -8.85
N GLU A 31 -12.28 -18.15 -9.37
CA GLU A 31 -11.57 -19.44 -9.26
C GLU A 31 -10.17 -19.41 -9.91
N LYS A 32 -10.02 -18.65 -11.01
CA LYS A 32 -8.73 -18.40 -11.65
C LYS A 32 -7.73 -17.77 -10.67
N ASN A 33 -8.16 -16.73 -9.94
CA ASN A 33 -7.32 -16.06 -8.94
C ASN A 33 -6.95 -17.01 -7.79
N ILE A 34 -7.86 -17.90 -7.39
CA ILE A 34 -7.57 -18.89 -6.34
C ILE A 34 -6.43 -19.83 -6.78
N LYS A 35 -6.48 -20.36 -8.01
CA LYS A 35 -5.44 -21.25 -8.55
C LYS A 35 -4.09 -20.53 -8.63
N GLU A 36 -4.07 -19.33 -9.19
CA GLU A 36 -2.85 -18.50 -9.30
C GLU A 36 -2.25 -18.21 -7.90
N ILE A 37 -3.07 -17.88 -6.90
CA ILE A 37 -2.59 -17.64 -5.53
C ILE A 37 -2.00 -18.93 -4.91
N LEU A 38 -2.67 -20.07 -5.10
CA LEU A 38 -2.17 -21.35 -4.59
C LEU A 38 -0.82 -21.75 -5.20
N GLU A 39 -0.59 -21.39 -6.47
CA GLU A 39 0.67 -21.63 -7.18
C GLU A 39 1.78 -20.64 -6.79
N MET A 40 1.45 -19.34 -6.69
CA MET A 40 2.41 -18.29 -6.32
C MET A 40 3.00 -18.52 -4.93
N TYR A 41 2.12 -18.79 -3.96
CA TYR A 41 2.51 -19.04 -2.58
C TYR A 41 2.56 -20.55 -2.32
N ASN A 42 3.25 -21.28 -3.20
CA ASN A 42 3.37 -22.73 -3.05
C ASN A 42 4.05 -23.08 -1.71
N ARG A 43 3.59 -24.20 -1.14
CA ARG A 43 3.83 -24.60 0.26
C ARG A 43 5.18 -25.26 0.49
N LYS A 44 6.21 -24.82 -0.24
CA LYS A 44 7.59 -25.32 -0.11
C LYS A 44 8.48 -24.38 0.71
N SER A 45 7.88 -23.43 1.43
CA SER A 45 8.63 -22.52 2.31
C SER A 45 9.07 -23.23 3.60
N LYS A 46 10.06 -22.67 4.30
CA LYS A 46 10.57 -23.21 5.57
C LYS A 46 9.53 -23.24 6.70
N LEU A 47 8.51 -22.36 6.62
CA LEU A 47 7.54 -22.16 7.70
C LEU A 47 6.37 -23.14 7.64
N TYR A 48 6.01 -23.63 6.45
CA TYR A 48 4.88 -24.52 6.28
C TYR A 48 5.16 -25.53 5.17
N LYS A 49 4.99 -26.82 5.48
CA LYS A 49 5.09 -27.94 4.53
C LYS A 49 3.68 -28.42 4.18
N GLU A 50 3.55 -29.08 3.03
CA GLU A 50 2.29 -29.72 2.63
C GLU A 50 1.73 -30.62 3.74
N ALA A 51 0.40 -30.69 3.79
CA ALA A 51 -0.29 -31.60 4.71
C ALA A 51 0.20 -33.04 4.51
N PRO A 52 0.42 -33.80 5.60
CA PRO A 52 0.82 -35.18 5.50
C PRO A 52 -0.26 -35.98 4.76
N LYS A 53 0.19 -36.84 3.85
CA LYS A 53 -0.70 -37.75 3.12
C LYS A 53 -0.89 -39.03 3.93
N LEU A 54 -2.10 -39.57 3.90
CA LEU A 54 -2.33 -40.92 4.42
C LEU A 54 -1.46 -41.94 3.70
N ASN A 55 -0.98 -42.91 4.46
CA ASN A 55 -0.32 -44.10 3.96
C ASN A 55 -1.24 -44.86 2.99
N LEU A 56 -0.69 -45.33 1.86
CA LEU A 56 -1.47 -46.00 0.82
C LEU A 56 -2.13 -47.28 1.32
N GLU A 57 -1.48 -47.96 2.28
CA GLU A 57 -1.96 -49.16 2.95
C GLU A 57 -3.23 -48.87 3.78
N ILE A 58 -3.36 -47.66 4.33
CA ILE A 58 -4.55 -47.24 5.08
C ILE A 58 -5.65 -46.80 4.11
N VAL A 59 -5.30 -46.08 3.05
CA VAL A 59 -6.27 -45.59 2.04
C VAL A 59 -7.04 -46.74 1.39
N SER A 60 -6.41 -47.89 1.15
CA SER A 60 -7.06 -49.06 0.56
C SER A 60 -8.13 -49.68 1.47
N LEU A 61 -8.03 -49.48 2.78
CA LEU A 61 -8.97 -49.98 3.79
C LEU A 61 -10.15 -49.04 4.05
N LEU A 62 -10.09 -47.80 3.55
CA LEU A 62 -11.10 -46.78 3.81
C LEU A 62 -12.27 -46.84 2.82
N SER A 63 -13.45 -46.47 3.32
CA SER A 63 -14.60 -46.19 2.47
C SER A 63 -14.40 -44.92 1.65
N ASP A 64 -15.12 -44.77 0.54
CA ASP A 64 -14.99 -43.58 -0.31
C ASP A 64 -15.43 -42.30 0.41
N ILE A 65 -16.37 -42.40 1.35
CA ILE A 65 -16.77 -41.27 2.21
C ILE A 65 -15.59 -40.86 3.10
N ALA A 66 -14.91 -41.83 3.72
CA ALA A 66 -13.75 -41.54 4.56
C ALA A 66 -12.59 -40.94 3.74
N LYS A 67 -12.31 -41.46 2.55
CA LYS A 67 -11.31 -40.90 1.62
C LYS A 67 -11.63 -39.46 1.24
N LYS A 68 -12.88 -39.16 0.85
CA LYS A 68 -13.30 -37.79 0.50
C LYS A 68 -13.18 -36.84 1.69
N LYS A 69 -13.51 -37.30 2.89
CA LYS A 69 -13.40 -36.50 4.11
C LYS A 69 -11.95 -36.21 4.48
N ASP A 70 -11.06 -37.20 4.37
CA ASP A 70 -9.62 -37.00 4.54
C ASP A 70 -9.05 -36.00 3.54
N GLN A 71 -9.37 -36.18 2.25
CA GLN A 71 -8.94 -35.26 1.20
C GLN A 71 -9.40 -33.82 1.46
N TYR A 72 -10.64 -33.62 1.94
CA TYR A 72 -11.13 -32.31 2.35
C TYR A 72 -10.27 -31.67 3.46
N PHE A 73 -9.84 -32.45 4.46
CA PHE A 73 -8.95 -31.97 5.50
C PHE A 73 -7.56 -31.63 4.97
N VAL A 74 -6.99 -32.48 4.12
CA VAL A 74 -5.71 -32.24 3.43
C VAL A 74 -5.78 -30.92 2.63
N ASP A 75 -6.84 -30.72 1.85
CA ASP A 75 -7.03 -29.53 1.03
C ASP A 75 -7.20 -28.28 1.89
N THR A 76 -7.96 -28.38 2.98
CA THR A 76 -8.14 -27.28 3.95
C THR A 76 -6.83 -26.90 4.62
N GLN A 77 -6.07 -27.88 5.10
CA GLN A 77 -4.80 -27.65 5.77
C GLN A 77 -3.77 -27.03 4.81
N ASN A 78 -3.77 -27.48 3.56
CA ASN A 78 -2.97 -26.89 2.50
C ASN A 78 -3.39 -25.45 2.19
N CYS A 79 -4.69 -25.15 2.09
CA CYS A 79 -5.18 -23.79 1.90
C CYS A 79 -4.73 -22.84 3.02
N VAL A 80 -4.84 -23.27 4.28
CA VAL A 80 -4.33 -22.52 5.45
C VAL A 80 -2.83 -22.27 5.33
N GLY A 81 -2.06 -23.28 4.92
CA GLY A 81 -0.63 -23.16 4.67
C GLY A 81 -0.27 -22.07 3.66
N THR A 82 -0.98 -22.02 2.53
CA THR A 82 -0.83 -20.96 1.52
C THR A 82 -1.15 -19.59 2.11
N ALA A 83 -2.24 -19.46 2.87
CA ALA A 83 -2.62 -18.20 3.51
C ALA A 83 -1.55 -17.69 4.50
N ILE A 84 -0.96 -18.60 5.29
CA ILE A 84 0.15 -18.28 6.21
C ILE A 84 1.38 -17.84 5.41
N ALA A 85 1.74 -18.53 4.33
CA ALA A 85 2.88 -18.17 3.50
C ALA A 85 2.72 -16.76 2.90
N ALA A 86 1.56 -16.47 2.30
CA ALA A 86 1.26 -15.16 1.74
C ALA A 86 1.29 -14.05 2.79
N SER A 87 0.72 -14.31 3.97
CA SER A 87 0.75 -13.36 5.08
C SER A 87 2.18 -13.14 5.60
N SER A 88 2.99 -14.20 5.65
CA SER A 88 4.39 -14.13 6.10
C SER A 88 5.24 -13.30 5.14
N GLU A 89 5.00 -13.42 3.83
CA GLU A 89 5.65 -12.58 2.83
C GLU A 89 5.24 -11.12 2.98
N ALA A 90 3.93 -10.83 3.08
CA ALA A 90 3.45 -9.46 3.30
C ALA A 90 4.05 -8.82 4.55
N VAL A 91 4.11 -9.57 5.66
CA VAL A 91 4.77 -9.15 6.90
C VAL A 91 6.27 -8.95 6.70
N SER A 92 6.94 -9.83 5.93
CA SER A 92 8.37 -9.71 5.63
C SER A 92 8.69 -8.46 4.83
N ILE A 93 7.84 -8.07 3.87
CA ILE A 93 7.97 -6.81 3.12
C ILE A 93 7.81 -5.60 4.06
N ILE A 94 6.92 -5.68 5.06
CA ILE A 94 6.74 -4.61 6.05
C ILE A 94 7.94 -4.52 7.01
N ILE A 95 8.47 -5.65 7.47
CA ILE A 95 9.59 -5.70 8.42
C ILE A 95 10.92 -5.33 7.75
N ASN A 96 11.14 -5.83 6.53
CA ASN A 96 12.31 -5.55 5.71
C ASN A 96 11.86 -4.77 4.47
N PRO A 97 11.44 -3.51 4.60
CA PRO A 97 11.17 -2.68 3.45
C PRO A 97 12.46 -2.65 2.61
N SER A 98 12.39 -2.94 1.32
CA SER A 98 13.54 -2.78 0.42
C SER A 98 14.06 -1.33 0.50
N GLU A 99 15.26 -1.03 -0.04
CA GLU A 99 15.68 0.38 -0.21
C GLU A 99 14.70 1.19 -1.08
N GLU A 100 13.85 0.48 -1.83
CA GLU A 100 12.71 1.01 -2.55
C GLU A 100 11.48 1.29 -1.66
N GLY A 101 11.39 0.64 -0.49
CA GLY A 101 10.38 0.83 0.52
C GLY A 101 8.94 0.57 0.08
N ILE A 102 8.05 0.37 1.05
CA ILE A 102 6.62 0.69 0.90
C ILE A 102 6.44 2.21 1.20
N ASP A 103 7.43 3.04 0.84
CA ASP A 103 7.68 4.34 1.45
C ASP A 103 7.18 5.52 0.59
N ASP A 104 6.04 6.08 1.02
CA ASP A 104 5.46 7.36 0.62
C ASP A 104 6.44 8.55 0.77
N ASN A 105 7.55 8.42 1.51
CA ASN A 105 8.54 9.49 1.66
C ASN A 105 9.56 9.60 0.53
N ARG A 106 9.54 8.76 -0.52
CA ARG A 106 10.39 9.05 -1.70
C ARG A 106 10.04 10.39 -2.32
N SER A 107 8.76 10.77 -2.35
CA SER A 107 8.33 12.08 -2.84
C SER A 107 8.83 13.21 -1.93
N VAL A 108 8.82 13.01 -0.61
CA VAL A 108 9.35 13.97 0.39
C VAL A 108 10.86 14.11 0.27
N THR A 109 11.58 13.00 0.12
CA THR A 109 13.04 12.95 -0.06
C THR A 109 13.45 13.57 -1.39
N ARG A 110 12.74 13.27 -2.48
CA ARG A 110 12.95 13.94 -3.77
C ARG A 110 12.72 15.44 -3.66
N LYS A 111 11.68 15.88 -2.94
CA LYS A 111 11.46 17.31 -2.65
C LYS A 111 12.58 17.91 -1.81
N SER A 112 13.09 17.23 -0.78
CA SER A 112 14.15 17.77 0.07
C SER A 112 15.48 17.94 -0.69
N PHE A 113 15.75 17.13 -1.71
CA PHE A 113 16.91 17.31 -2.59
C PHE A 113 16.70 18.35 -3.69
N ILE A 114 15.53 18.39 -4.32
CA ILE A 114 15.27 19.23 -5.50
C ILE A 114 14.88 20.67 -5.10
N THR A 115 14.03 20.84 -4.09
CA THR A 115 13.48 22.16 -3.69
C THR A 115 14.56 23.18 -3.32
N PRO A 116 15.66 22.82 -2.61
CA PRO A 116 16.74 23.77 -2.34
C PRO A 116 17.47 24.30 -3.58
N GLN A 117 17.43 23.57 -4.70
CA GLN A 117 18.10 23.94 -5.95
C GLN A 117 17.25 24.86 -6.84
N LEU A 118 16.00 25.11 -6.45
CA LEU A 118 15.09 25.99 -7.19
C LEU A 118 15.36 27.47 -6.86
N ASN A 119 15.05 28.35 -7.80
CA ASN A 119 15.11 29.79 -7.55
C ASN A 119 14.13 30.19 -6.43
N LYS A 120 14.42 31.31 -5.76
CA LYS A 120 13.69 31.76 -4.55
C LYS A 120 12.18 31.89 -4.78
N ASN A 121 11.77 32.43 -5.93
CA ASN A 121 10.36 32.70 -6.25
C ASN A 121 9.57 31.40 -6.48
N VAL A 122 10.20 30.38 -7.09
CA VAL A 122 9.58 29.07 -7.30
C VAL A 122 9.64 28.23 -6.02
N LYS A 123 10.74 28.31 -5.26
CA LYS A 123 10.95 27.58 -4.01
C LYS A 123 9.85 27.84 -2.99
N SER A 124 9.52 29.11 -2.73
CA SER A 124 8.47 29.48 -1.77
C SER A 124 7.08 28.98 -2.17
N VAL A 125 6.82 28.86 -3.48
CA VAL A 125 5.56 28.30 -4.00
C VAL A 125 5.50 26.80 -3.75
N VAL A 126 6.54 26.07 -4.15
CA VAL A 126 6.51 24.60 -4.11
C VAL A 126 6.59 24.01 -2.71
N GLU A 127 7.16 24.73 -1.73
CA GLU A 127 7.19 24.32 -0.32
C GLU A 127 5.78 24.18 0.29
N THR A 128 4.79 24.88 -0.28
CA THR A 128 3.39 24.83 0.18
C THR A 128 2.53 23.79 -0.56
N ILE A 129 3.08 23.10 -1.56
CA ILE A 129 2.32 22.20 -2.43
C ILE A 129 2.49 20.74 -2.02
N ILE A 130 1.36 20.04 -1.84
CA ILE A 130 1.29 18.59 -1.62
C ILE A 130 1.42 17.89 -2.98
N SER A 131 2.13 16.75 -3.01
CA SER A 131 2.29 15.97 -4.23
C SER A 131 0.98 15.28 -4.65
N ASP A 132 0.77 15.16 -5.97
CA ASP A 132 -0.32 14.37 -6.57
C ASP A 132 0.28 13.45 -7.64
N LYS A 133 -0.40 13.27 -8.80
CA LYS A 133 0.20 12.62 -9.98
C LYS A 133 1.55 13.25 -10.41
N TRP A 134 1.81 14.51 -10.03
CA TRP A 134 3.06 15.23 -10.22
C TRP A 134 3.74 15.54 -8.87
N LEU A 135 5.08 15.58 -8.87
CA LEU A 135 5.89 15.83 -7.66
C LEU A 135 5.51 17.15 -6.97
N TYR A 136 5.18 18.19 -7.73
CA TYR A 136 4.82 19.52 -7.24
C TYR A 136 3.37 19.92 -7.59
N GLY A 137 2.48 18.95 -7.80
CA GLY A 137 1.06 19.21 -8.07
C GLY A 137 0.73 19.57 -9.53
N ASP A 138 -0.46 19.17 -10.00
CA ASP A 138 -1.03 19.56 -11.30
C ASP A 138 -1.14 21.09 -11.45
N ASN A 139 -1.55 21.75 -10.38
CA ASN A 139 -1.79 23.19 -10.34
C ASN A 139 -0.52 24.06 -10.17
N LEU A 140 0.68 23.48 -10.26
CA LEU A 140 1.94 24.22 -10.12
C LEU A 140 2.00 25.45 -11.04
N LYS A 141 1.59 25.26 -12.30
CA LYS A 141 1.66 26.30 -13.34
C LYS A 141 0.79 27.52 -13.01
N GLU A 142 -0.37 27.29 -12.40
CA GLU A 142 -1.28 28.34 -11.97
C GLU A 142 -0.67 29.11 -10.79
N LYS A 143 -0.27 28.39 -9.73
CA LYS A 143 0.32 29.01 -8.53
C LYS A 143 1.59 29.83 -8.79
N VAL A 144 2.44 29.39 -9.73
CA VAL A 144 3.64 30.16 -10.12
C VAL A 144 3.29 31.44 -10.89
N LYS A 145 2.18 31.45 -11.65
CA LYS A 145 1.71 32.67 -12.32
C LYS A 145 1.16 33.67 -11.30
N ASP A 146 0.35 33.22 -10.35
CA ASP A 146 -0.25 34.07 -9.33
C ASP A 146 0.82 34.84 -8.54
N VAL A 147 1.88 34.13 -8.11
CA VAL A 147 3.00 34.78 -7.40
C VAL A 147 3.73 35.80 -8.27
N LYS A 148 3.96 35.50 -9.55
CA LYS A 148 4.60 36.46 -10.48
C LYS A 148 3.74 37.70 -10.73
N GLU A 149 2.42 37.55 -10.79
CA GLU A 149 1.50 38.67 -10.94
C GLU A 149 1.48 39.54 -9.69
N ILE A 150 1.44 38.93 -8.50
CA ILE A 150 1.56 39.65 -7.23
C ILE A 150 2.90 40.40 -7.12
N GLU A 151 4.01 39.77 -7.49
CA GLU A 151 5.34 40.42 -7.50
C GLU A 151 5.36 41.65 -8.42
N LYS A 152 4.82 41.55 -9.64
CA LYS A 152 4.72 42.68 -10.57
C LYS A 152 3.87 43.83 -10.01
N VAL A 153 2.73 43.51 -9.40
CA VAL A 153 1.86 44.51 -8.77
C VAL A 153 2.58 45.21 -7.62
N CYS A 154 3.33 44.47 -6.79
CA CYS A 154 4.11 45.05 -5.69
C CYS A 154 5.23 45.99 -6.18
N VAL A 155 5.92 45.66 -7.27
CA VAL A 155 6.95 46.54 -7.88
C VAL A 155 6.30 47.85 -8.36
N ASN A 156 5.21 47.76 -9.12
CA ASN A 156 4.49 48.93 -9.61
C ASN A 156 3.98 49.84 -8.48
N ILE A 157 3.54 49.27 -7.35
CA ILE A 157 3.10 50.04 -6.19
C ILE A 157 4.30 50.75 -5.54
N LYS A 158 5.43 50.07 -5.36
CA LYS A 158 6.65 50.67 -4.79
C LYS A 158 7.16 51.82 -5.64
N GLU A 159 7.20 51.65 -6.97
CA GLU A 159 7.59 52.70 -7.91
C GLU A 159 6.65 53.91 -7.85
N LYS A 160 5.34 53.70 -7.75
CA LYS A 160 4.35 54.79 -7.60
C LYS A 160 4.47 55.53 -6.26
N ILE A 161 4.94 54.88 -5.20
CA ILE A 161 5.19 55.51 -3.90
C ILE A 161 6.47 56.36 -3.96
N SER A 162 7.52 55.87 -4.61
CA SER A 162 8.79 56.60 -4.79
C SER A 162 8.65 57.85 -5.67
N VAL A 163 7.76 57.84 -6.68
CA VAL A 163 7.50 59.01 -7.55
C VAL A 163 6.68 60.11 -6.84
N LYS A 164 6.00 59.81 -5.72
CA LYS A 164 5.23 60.81 -4.95
C LYS A 164 6.00 61.48 -3.80
N GLN A 165 7.27 61.12 -3.57
CA GLN A 165 8.11 61.67 -2.49
C GLN A 165 9.28 62.54 -2.98
N THR A 166 9.25 62.96 -4.25
CA THR A 166 10.10 64.02 -4.83
C THR A 166 9.22 65.17 -5.27
#